data_AF-A0A7C6EFQ6-F1
#
_entry.id   AF-A0A7C6EFQ6-F1
#
_cell.length_a   1.000
_cell.length_b   1.000
_cell.length_c   1.000
_cell.angle_alpha   90.00
_cell.angle_beta   90.00
_cell.angle_gamma   90.00
#
_symmetry.space_group_name_H-M   'P 1'
#
loop_
_entity.id
_entity.type
_entity.pdbx_description
1 polymer ?
#
loop_
_entity_poly.entity_id
_entity_poly.type
_entity_poly.pdbx_seq_one_letter_code
_entity_poly.pdbx_strand_id
1 'polypeptide(L)'
;LQQGWDAEIGLETEIIPLTRPYGLYAGNVFSGLVKVNGKPAPFTDVEVEYYNIDKRYTAPQEPYITQVIKTDAQGVFVYAMPKPGWWGFAALSQRETKLLNKQDNKEYPVEIGAVIWVNCEEMK
;
A
#
# COMPACT_ATOMS: atom_id res chain seq x y z
N LEU A 1 13.00 -1.33 -21.13
CA LEU A 1 13.17 -1.97 -19.80
C LEU A 1 12.73 -1.09 -18.61
N GLN A 2 12.22 0.14 -18.82
CA GLN A 2 11.82 1.04 -17.71
C GLN A 2 10.44 1.69 -17.94
N GLN A 3 9.54 1.04 -18.67
CA GLN A 3 8.22 1.58 -19.02
C GLN A 3 7.12 0.86 -18.25
N GLY A 4 6.05 1.60 -17.90
CA GLY A 4 4.80 1.04 -17.38
C GLY A 4 4.78 0.74 -15.88
N TRP A 5 5.80 1.13 -15.12
CA TRP A 5 5.81 0.95 -13.65
C TRP A 5 4.92 1.95 -12.92
N ASP A 6 4.56 3.04 -13.59
CA ASP A 6 3.71 4.15 -13.16
C ASP A 6 2.36 4.18 -13.91
N ALA A 7 2.05 3.12 -14.67
CA ALA A 7 0.82 3.03 -15.44
C ALA A 7 -0.33 2.42 -14.62
N GLU A 8 -1.53 2.96 -14.83
CA GLU A 8 -2.78 2.35 -14.36
C GLU A 8 -3.05 1.05 -15.13
N ILE A 9 -3.60 0.04 -14.45
CA ILE A 9 -3.93 -1.26 -15.05
C ILE A 9 -5.43 -1.61 -14.97
N GLY A 10 -6.24 -0.74 -14.36
CA GLY A 10 -7.70 -0.83 -14.31
C GLY A 10 -8.29 -1.71 -13.20
N LEU A 11 -7.55 -1.98 -12.12
CA LEU A 11 -8.11 -2.63 -10.93
C LEU A 11 -9.07 -1.70 -10.18
N GLU A 12 -9.94 -2.31 -9.36
CA GLU A 12 -10.93 -1.60 -8.57
C GLU A 12 -10.31 -0.74 -7.46
N THR A 13 -9.22 -1.20 -6.86
CA THR A 13 -8.34 -0.42 -5.99
C THR A 13 -6.93 -0.57 -6.50
N GLU A 14 -6.21 0.55 -6.62
CA GLU A 14 -4.85 0.59 -7.18
C GLU A 14 -3.94 1.48 -6.35
N ILE A 15 -2.67 1.08 -6.25
CA ILE A 15 -1.57 1.97 -5.85
C ILE A 15 -0.71 2.19 -7.08
N ILE A 16 -0.66 3.42 -7.57
CA ILE A 16 0.20 3.83 -8.68
C ILE A 16 1.47 4.42 -8.09
N PRO A 17 2.66 3.83 -8.34
CA PRO A 17 3.90 4.37 -7.83
C PRO A 17 4.20 5.74 -8.43
N LEU A 18 4.53 6.71 -7.58
CA LEU A 18 5.08 8.02 -7.98
C LEU A 18 6.61 8.04 -7.82
N THR A 19 7.14 7.17 -6.96
CA THR A 19 8.56 6.82 -6.94
C THR A 19 8.78 5.49 -7.65
N ARG A 20 9.86 5.38 -8.43
CA ARG A 20 10.21 4.12 -9.11
C ARG A 20 10.41 2.98 -8.09
N PRO A 21 9.59 1.90 -8.12
CA PRO A 21 9.49 0.94 -7.02
C PRO A 21 10.67 -0.03 -6.90
N TYR A 22 11.56 -0.05 -7.89
CA TYR A 22 12.76 -0.92 -7.95
C TYR A 22 14.07 -0.12 -7.93
N GLY A 23 14.03 1.16 -7.55
CA GLY A 23 15.19 2.07 -7.54
C GLY A 23 15.36 2.80 -6.21
N LEU A 24 15.15 2.10 -5.09
CA LEU A 24 15.11 2.69 -3.75
C LEU A 24 16.34 2.28 -2.95
N TYR A 25 16.94 3.23 -2.25
CA TYR A 25 17.86 2.96 -1.15
C TYR A 25 17.15 3.13 0.20
N ALA A 26 17.66 2.49 1.25
CA ALA A 26 17.23 2.77 2.62
C ALA A 26 17.39 4.28 2.90
N GLY A 27 16.34 4.89 3.47
CA GLY A 27 16.25 6.34 3.68
C GLY A 27 15.56 7.11 2.54
N ASN A 28 15.37 6.50 1.35
CA ASN A 28 14.57 7.12 0.30
C ASN A 28 13.08 7.15 0.68
N VAL A 29 12.36 8.06 0.03
CA VAL A 29 10.90 8.16 0.10
C VAL A 29 10.27 7.37 -1.03
N PHE A 30 9.40 6.42 -0.67
CA PHE A 30 8.42 5.87 -1.59
C PHE A 30 7.14 6.70 -1.51
N SER A 31 6.58 7.01 -2.68
CA SER A 31 5.32 7.74 -2.80
C SER A 31 4.43 7.03 -3.79
N GLY A 32 3.13 7.05 -3.52
CA GLY A 32 2.12 6.39 -4.35
C GLY A 32 0.80 7.12 -4.34
N LEU A 33 0.06 7.01 -5.44
CA LEU A 33 -1.31 7.50 -5.59
C LEU A 33 -2.27 6.31 -5.41
N VAL A 34 -3.15 6.39 -4.42
CA VAL A 34 -4.24 5.43 -4.26
C VAL A 34 -5.41 5.86 -5.13
N LYS A 35 -5.95 4.92 -5.91
CA LYS A 35 -7.20 5.10 -6.64
C LYS A 35 -8.21 4.01 -6.26
N VAL A 36 -9.48 4.39 -6.23
CA VAL A 36 -10.61 3.47 -6.14
C VAL A 36 -11.53 3.76 -7.33
N ASN A 37 -11.89 2.73 -8.09
CA ASN A 37 -12.71 2.84 -9.30
C ASN A 37 -12.19 3.90 -10.28
N GLY A 38 -10.86 3.94 -10.50
CA GLY A 38 -10.22 4.88 -11.42
C GLY A 38 -10.23 6.34 -10.96
N LYS A 39 -10.56 6.64 -9.70
CA LYS A 39 -10.52 8.00 -9.12
C LYS A 39 -9.56 8.05 -7.92
N PRO A 40 -8.84 9.16 -7.71
CA PRO A 40 -8.05 9.35 -6.49
C PRO A 40 -8.85 9.09 -5.21
N ALA A 41 -8.25 8.42 -4.24
CA ALA A 41 -8.87 8.04 -2.97
C ALA A 41 -8.29 8.88 -1.82
N PRO A 42 -8.93 10.00 -1.46
CA PRO A 42 -8.40 10.91 -0.45
C PRO A 42 -8.65 10.39 0.96
N PHE A 43 -7.74 10.73 1.88
CA PHE A 43 -7.84 10.42 3.31
C PHE A 43 -7.98 8.93 3.64
N THR A 44 -7.57 8.07 2.71
CA THR A 44 -7.53 6.61 2.83
C THR A 44 -6.33 6.18 3.67
N ASP A 45 -6.55 5.18 4.52
CA ASP A 45 -5.46 4.58 5.30
C ASP A 45 -4.65 3.62 4.41
N VAL A 46 -3.33 3.71 4.55
CA VAL A 46 -2.36 2.84 3.92
C VAL A 46 -1.54 2.21 5.04
N GLU A 47 -1.67 0.89 5.17
CA GLU A 47 -0.87 0.11 6.10
C GLU A 47 0.52 -0.14 5.52
N VAL A 48 1.54 -0.01 6.36
CA VAL A 48 2.95 -0.16 5.98
C VAL A 48 3.61 -1.17 6.90
N GLU A 49 4.21 -2.20 6.31
CA GLU A 49 4.88 -3.28 7.04
C GLU A 49 6.27 -3.58 6.48
N TYR A 50 7.20 -3.91 7.37
CA TYR A 50 8.52 -4.42 7.00
C TYR A 50 8.51 -5.96 7.00
N TYR A 51 9.03 -6.57 5.93
CA TYR A 51 9.15 -8.02 5.86
C TYR A 51 10.23 -8.55 6.80
N ASN A 52 9.86 -8.82 8.05
CA ASN A 52 10.75 -9.22 9.14
C ASN A 52 10.68 -10.72 9.46
N ILE A 53 10.66 -11.60 8.45
CA ILE A 53 10.45 -13.04 8.65
C ILE A 53 11.51 -13.69 9.55
N ASP A 54 12.75 -13.20 9.47
CA ASP A 54 13.88 -13.66 10.29
C ASP A 54 13.87 -13.07 11.72
N LYS A 55 12.90 -12.21 12.05
CA LYS A 55 12.78 -11.53 13.35
C LYS A 55 14.05 -10.75 13.76
N ARG A 56 14.72 -10.12 12.79
CA ARG A 56 15.96 -9.33 13.02
C ARG A 56 15.69 -8.06 13.82
N TYR A 57 14.47 -7.53 13.74
CA TYR A 57 14.05 -6.34 14.48
C TYR A 57 12.89 -6.66 15.42
N THR A 58 12.84 -5.96 16.55
CA THR A 58 11.73 -6.04 17.50
C THR A 58 11.05 -4.69 17.56
N ALA A 59 9.75 -4.67 17.26
CA ALA A 59 8.92 -3.48 17.40
C ALA A 59 8.76 -3.13 18.90
N PRO A 60 8.87 -1.86 19.30
CA PRO A 60 8.67 -1.47 20.70
C PRO A 60 7.20 -1.58 21.12
N GLN A 61 6.25 -1.42 20.19
CA GLN A 61 4.79 -1.50 20.41
C GLN A 61 4.07 -1.90 19.10
N GLU A 62 2.80 -2.30 19.19
CA GLU A 62 1.98 -2.73 18.03
C GLU A 62 1.95 -1.74 16.85
N PRO A 63 1.84 -0.41 17.05
CA PRO A 63 1.82 0.55 15.94
C PRO A 63 3.10 0.60 15.09
N TYR A 64 4.18 -0.04 15.55
CA TYR A 64 5.44 -0.16 14.79
C TYR A 64 5.52 -1.46 13.98
N ILE A 65 4.58 -2.39 14.19
CA ILE A 65 4.43 -3.62 13.41
C ILE A 65 3.68 -3.28 12.12
N THR A 66 2.43 -2.83 12.27
CA THR A 66 1.59 -2.31 11.19
C THR A 66 1.47 -0.81 11.37
N GLN A 67 2.26 -0.07 10.60
CA GLN A 67 2.21 1.39 10.61
C GLN A 67 1.06 1.84 9.71
N VAL A 68 0.43 2.98 10.03
CA VAL A 68 -0.64 3.53 9.20
C VAL A 68 -0.30 4.95 8.81
N ILE A 69 -0.35 5.23 7.51
CA ILE A 69 -0.30 6.58 6.95
C ILE A 69 -1.61 6.87 6.22
N LYS A 70 -1.92 8.15 6.06
CA LYS A 70 -3.14 8.59 5.39
C LYS A 70 -2.81 9.32 4.10
N THR A 71 -3.56 9.02 3.03
CA THR A 71 -3.44 9.76 1.77
C THR A 71 -3.90 11.20 1.92
N ASP A 72 -3.32 12.11 1.14
CA ASP A 72 -3.75 13.50 1.08
C ASP A 72 -5.07 13.68 0.28
N ALA A 73 -5.48 14.93 0.06
CA ALA A 73 -6.70 15.26 -0.70
C ALA A 73 -6.66 14.79 -2.16
N GLN A 74 -5.47 14.49 -2.71
CA GLN A 74 -5.27 13.99 -4.06
C GLN A 74 -5.02 12.48 -4.08
N GLY A 75 -5.19 11.78 -2.95
CA GLY A 75 -4.97 10.35 -2.84
C GLY A 75 -3.50 9.93 -2.76
N VAL A 76 -2.57 10.87 -2.53
CA VAL A 76 -1.13 10.57 -2.48
C VAL A 76 -0.70 10.25 -1.06
N PHE A 77 0.10 9.21 -0.89
CA PHE A 77 0.84 8.94 0.35
C PHE A 77 2.35 9.02 0.13
N VAL A 78 3.08 9.23 1.22
CA VAL A 78 4.54 9.27 1.25
C VAL A 78 5.07 8.52 2.47
N TYR A 79 6.14 7.76 2.30
CA TYR A 79 6.79 7.02 3.39
C TYR A 79 8.29 6.91 3.17
N ALA A 80 9.08 7.20 4.20
CA ALA A 80 10.53 7.01 4.20
C ALA A 80 10.88 5.67 4.85
N MET A 81 11.50 4.75 4.10
CA MET A 81 11.83 3.41 4.59
C MET A 81 13.15 3.43 5.37
N PRO A 82 13.16 3.20 6.69
CA PRO A 82 14.36 3.39 7.51
C PRO A 82 15.43 2.30 7.39
N LYS A 83 15.09 1.13 6.82
CA LYS A 83 15.98 -0.04 6.75
C LYS A 83 15.91 -0.68 5.37
N PRO A 84 17.04 -1.25 4.87
CA PRO A 84 17.04 -2.01 3.64
C PRO A 84 16.18 -3.28 3.76
N GLY A 85 15.66 -3.75 2.63
CA GLY A 85 14.77 -4.91 2.54
C GLY A 85 13.41 -4.58 1.96
N TRP A 86 12.47 -5.51 2.14
CA TRP A 86 11.13 -5.44 1.59
C TRP A 86 10.16 -4.70 2.50
N TRP A 87 9.40 -3.77 1.91
CA TRP A 87 8.34 -3.01 2.54
C TRP A 87 7.05 -3.19 1.76
N GLY A 88 5.97 -3.52 2.46
CA GLY A 88 4.63 -3.68 1.91
C GLY A 88 3.78 -2.45 2.21
N PHE A 89 2.99 -2.02 1.23
CA PHE A 89 2.03 -0.91 1.33
C PHE A 89 0.66 -1.45 0.93
N ALA A 90 -0.29 -1.44 1.85
CA ALA A 90 -1.65 -1.94 1.63
C ALA A 90 -2.67 -0.79 1.80
N ALA A 91 -3.31 -0.40 0.71
CA ALA A 91 -4.42 0.54 0.74
C ALA A 91 -5.73 -0.25 0.75
N LEU A 92 -6.42 -0.26 1.89
CA LEU A 92 -7.70 -0.94 2.05
C LEU A 92 -8.83 0.04 1.74
N SER A 93 -9.90 -0.48 1.14
CA SER A 93 -11.08 0.27 0.74
C SER A 93 -12.29 -0.66 0.82
N GLN A 94 -13.48 -0.08 0.81
CA GLN A 94 -14.71 -0.87 0.81
C GLN A 94 -15.43 -0.68 -0.52
N ARG A 95 -15.84 -1.79 -1.14
CA ARG A 95 -16.71 -1.74 -2.31
C ARG A 95 -18.05 -1.11 -1.91
N GLU A 96 -18.61 -0.29 -2.79
CA GLU A 96 -19.94 0.32 -2.58
C GLU A 96 -21.05 -0.74 -2.53
N THR A 97 -20.93 -1.78 -3.37
CA THR A 97 -21.88 -2.89 -3.42
C THR A 97 -21.52 -3.98 -2.41
N LYS A 98 -22.54 -4.45 -1.70
CA LYS A 98 -22.45 -5.62 -0.82
C LYS A 98 -22.62 -6.90 -1.63
N LEU A 99 -22.11 -8.02 -1.10
CA LEU A 99 -22.36 -9.35 -1.65
C LEU A 99 -23.43 -10.08 -0.84
N LEU A 100 -24.41 -10.65 -1.54
CA LEU A 100 -25.41 -11.53 -0.94
C LEU A 100 -24.79 -12.91 -0.69
N ASN A 101 -24.76 -13.33 0.57
CA ASN A 101 -24.45 -14.71 0.92
C ASN A 101 -25.70 -15.58 0.69
N LYS A 102 -25.60 -16.56 -0.21
CA LYS A 102 -26.71 -17.45 -0.58
C LYS A 102 -27.12 -18.42 0.53
N GLN A 103 -26.27 -18.62 1.55
CA GLN A 103 -26.53 -19.58 2.64
C GLN A 103 -27.48 -19.00 3.69
N ASP A 104 -27.33 -17.71 4.02
CA ASP A 104 -28.11 -17.03 5.05
C ASP A 104 -29.03 -15.92 4.50
N ASN A 105 -28.95 -15.66 3.18
CA ASN A 105 -29.69 -14.63 2.45
C ASN A 105 -29.44 -13.21 3.00
N LYS A 106 -28.23 -12.93 3.52
CA LYS A 106 -27.81 -11.62 4.02
C LYS A 106 -26.74 -10.98 3.15
N GLU A 107 -26.71 -9.65 3.16
CA GLU A 107 -25.69 -8.86 2.47
C GLU A 107 -24.52 -8.52 3.38
N TYR A 108 -23.30 -8.71 2.87
CA TYR A 108 -22.05 -8.42 3.58
C TYR A 108 -21.23 -7.36 2.85
N PRO A 109 -20.61 -6.41 3.59
CA PRO A 109 -19.65 -5.49 2.99
C PRO A 109 -18.47 -6.27 2.41
N VAL A 110 -17.90 -5.76 1.32
CA VAL A 110 -16.71 -6.34 0.70
C VAL A 110 -15.56 -5.35 0.86
N GLU A 111 -14.53 -5.78 1.56
CA GLU A 111 -13.25 -5.09 1.53
C GLU A 111 -12.55 -5.40 0.22
N ILE A 112 -12.05 -4.35 -0.41
CA ILE A 112 -11.19 -4.38 -1.59
C ILE A 112 -9.89 -3.68 -1.22
N GLY A 113 -8.78 -4.05 -1.85
CA GLY A 113 -7.51 -3.43 -1.51
C GLY A 113 -6.49 -3.54 -2.61
N ALA A 114 -5.52 -2.65 -2.56
CA ALA A 114 -4.32 -2.71 -3.36
C ALA A 114 -3.12 -2.95 -2.45
N VAL A 115 -2.23 -3.84 -2.86
CA VAL A 115 -0.97 -4.09 -2.15
C VAL A 115 0.18 -3.97 -3.13
N ILE A 116 1.21 -3.22 -2.76
CA ILE A 116 2.48 -3.17 -3.48
C ILE A 116 3.64 -3.43 -2.53
N TRP A 117 4.60 -4.23 -3.00
CA TRP A 117 5.85 -4.49 -2.30
C TRP A 117 7.01 -3.83 -3.04
N VAL A 118 7.85 -3.13 -2.31
CA VAL A 118 9.07 -2.52 -2.84
C VAL A 118 10.26 -2.98 -2.03
N ASN A 119 11.41 -3.10 -2.69
CA ASN A 119 12.67 -3.40 -2.02
C ASN A 119 13.55 -2.15 -2.02
N CYS A 120 14.18 -1.86 -0.89
CA CYS A 120 15.17 -0.82 -0.78
C CYS A 120 16.54 -1.40 -0.45
N GLU A 121 17.55 -0.97 -1.21
CA GLU A 121 18.92 -1.44 -1.12
C GLU A 121 19.73 -0.65 -0.09
N GLU A 122 20.83 -1.21 0.38
CA GLU A 122 21.83 -0.47 1.13
C GLU A 122 22.71 0.34 0.16
N MET A 123 22.98 1.61 0.49
CA MET A 123 23.90 2.44 -0.29
C MET A 123 25.33 1.96 -0.04
N LYS A 124 26.13 1.81 -1.12
CA LYS A 124 27.52 1.33 -1.07
C LYS A 124 28.50 2.45 -1.38
#